data_AF-A0A7J4TSH9-F1
#
_entry.id   AF-A0A7J4TSH9-F1
#
_cell.length_a   1.000
_cell.length_b   1.000
_cell.length_c   1.000
_cell.angle_alpha   90.00
_cell.angle_beta   90.00
_cell.angle_gamma   90.00
#
_symmetry.space_group_name_H-M   'P 1'
#
loop_
_entity.id
_entity.type
_entity.pdbx_description
1 polymer ?
#
loop_
_entity_poly.entity_id
_entity_poly.type
_entity_poly.pdbx_seq_one_letter_code
_entity_poly.pdbx_strand_id
1 'polypeptide(L)'
;MIIDEAYELLFPGKTSPYTFTLDYSARFKGYNANVRKRGRDISFHLSSKWKTVSKEIVIGLIQDLLIRILHERGIKSTMNIEMY
;
A
#
# COMPACT_ATOMS: atom_id res chain seq x y z
N MET A 1 -0.74 11.06 5.93
CA MET A 1 -1.79 10.02 5.76
C MET A 1 -1.16 8.64 5.92
N ILE A 2 -1.91 7.55 6.11
CA ILE A 2 -1.34 6.20 6.27
C ILE A 2 -0.44 5.80 5.08
N ILE A 3 -0.79 6.26 3.86
CA ILE A 3 0.00 5.97 2.66
C ILE A 3 1.36 6.69 2.69
N ASP A 4 1.41 7.94 3.16
CA ASP A 4 2.67 8.70 3.22
C ASP A 4 3.65 8.03 4.18
N GLU A 5 3.15 7.58 5.33
CA GLU A 5 3.93 6.83 6.32
C GLU A 5 4.41 5.49 5.76
N ALA A 6 3.55 4.76 5.06
CA ALA A 6 3.94 3.53 4.36
C ALA A 6 5.04 3.77 3.31
N TYR A 7 4.96 4.88 2.58
CA TYR A 7 5.94 5.27 1.56
C TYR A 7 7.27 5.71 2.17
N GLU A 8 7.26 6.55 3.20
CA GLU A 8 8.47 6.99 3.92
C GLU A 8 9.22 5.81 4.55
N LEU A 9 8.50 4.84 5.12
CA LEU A 9 9.09 3.63 5.67
C LEU A 9 9.73 2.74 4.59
N LEU A 10 9.17 2.71 3.37
CA LEU A 10 9.76 1.98 2.24
C LEU A 10 10.93 2.73 1.60
N PHE A 11 10.86 4.06 1.55
CA PHE A 11 11.78 4.93 0.84
C PHE A 11 12.24 6.09 1.73
N PRO A 12 13.04 5.81 2.75
CA PRO A 12 13.48 6.84 3.68
C PRO A 12 14.27 7.93 2.95
N GLY A 13 13.89 9.20 3.19
CA GLY A 13 14.57 10.37 2.62
C GLY A 13 14.22 10.68 1.16
N LYS A 14 13.26 9.98 0.54
CA LYS A 14 12.73 10.34 -0.78
C LYS A 14 11.38 11.02 -0.67
N THR A 15 11.25 12.19 -1.28
CA THR A 15 9.93 12.81 -1.48
C THR A 15 9.19 12.04 -2.57
N SER A 16 7.98 11.56 -2.27
CA SER A 16 7.16 10.88 -3.27
C SER A 16 6.85 11.82 -4.43
N PRO A 17 7.19 11.47 -5.68
CA PRO A 17 6.74 12.20 -6.87
C PRO A 17 5.29 11.85 -7.25
N TYR A 18 4.61 11.00 -6.46
CA TYR A 18 3.29 10.44 -6.73
C TYR A 18 2.23 11.06 -5.84
N THR A 19 1.05 11.27 -6.41
CA THR A 19 -0.17 11.63 -5.66
C THR A 19 -0.85 10.36 -5.20
N PHE A 20 -1.05 10.21 -3.90
CA PHE A 20 -1.66 9.03 -3.31
C PHE A 20 -3.14 9.25 -2.99
N THR A 21 -3.97 8.25 -3.27
CA THR A 21 -5.40 8.24 -2.89
C THR A 21 -5.76 6.94 -2.21
N LEU A 22 -6.49 7.00 -1.09
CA LEU A 22 -6.95 5.85 -0.33
C LEU A 22 -8.48 5.80 -0.30
N ASP A 23 -9.05 4.80 -0.97
CA ASP A 23 -10.48 4.56 -0.98
C ASP A 23 -10.82 3.24 -0.29
N TYR A 24 -11.82 3.29 0.59
CA TYR A 24 -12.39 2.10 1.21
C TYR A 24 -13.76 1.82 0.61
N SER A 25 -13.97 0.60 0.14
CA SER A 25 -15.20 0.19 -0.51
C SER A 25 -15.77 -1.10 0.08
N ALA A 26 -17.08 -1.12 0.28
CA ALA A 26 -17.81 -2.35 0.65
C ALA A 26 -18.01 -3.30 -0.55
N ARG A 27 -17.59 -2.90 -1.77
CA ARG A 27 -17.73 -3.73 -2.98
C ARG A 27 -16.76 -4.91 -3.01
N PHE A 28 -15.69 -4.86 -2.23
CA PHE A 28 -14.71 -5.95 -2.14
C PHE A 28 -15.17 -7.02 -1.15
N LYS A 29 -15.15 -8.29 -1.57
CA LYS A 29 -15.40 -9.41 -0.67
C LYS A 29 -14.20 -9.63 0.26
N GLY A 30 -14.45 -9.83 1.55
CA GLY A 30 -13.41 -10.16 2.53
C GLY A 30 -12.40 -9.03 2.74
N TYR A 31 -11.12 -9.38 2.82
CA TYR A 31 -9.99 -8.47 3.00
C TYR A 31 -9.29 -8.16 1.67
N ASN A 32 -10.03 -8.08 0.56
CA ASN A 32 -9.42 -7.75 -0.72
C ASN A 32 -8.94 -6.30 -0.79
N ALA A 33 -7.92 -6.08 -1.60
CA ALA A 33 -7.30 -4.79 -1.86
C ALA A 33 -6.80 -4.73 -3.30
N ASN A 34 -6.76 -3.55 -3.88
CA ASN A 34 -6.23 -3.31 -5.21
C ASN A 34 -5.46 -2.00 -5.26
N VAL A 35 -4.49 -1.92 -6.17
CA VAL A 35 -3.69 -0.72 -6.42
C VAL A 35 -3.69 -0.43 -7.91
N ARG A 36 -3.87 0.84 -8.27
CA ARG A 36 -3.85 1.31 -9.65
C ARG A 36 -2.93 2.51 -9.77
N LYS A 37 -2.16 2.56 -10.85
CA LYS A 37 -1.26 3.66 -11.18
C LYS A 37 -1.67 4.23 -12.52
N ARG A 38 -1.94 5.53 -12.55
CA ARG A 38 -2.19 6.31 -13.77
C ARG A 38 -1.24 7.51 -13.77
N GLY A 39 -0.16 7.42 -14.54
CA GLY A 39 0.88 8.45 -14.56
C GLY A 39 1.52 8.62 -13.18
N ARG A 40 1.29 9.77 -12.54
CA ARG A 40 1.75 10.09 -11.19
C ARG A 40 0.73 9.80 -10.09
N ASP A 41 -0.50 9.44 -10.45
CA ASP A 41 -1.55 9.15 -9.49
C ASP A 41 -1.54 7.66 -9.15
N ILE A 42 -1.50 7.35 -7.85
CA ILE A 42 -1.56 5.99 -7.33
C ILE A 42 -2.76 5.90 -6.38
N SER A 43 -3.72 5.08 -6.76
CA SER A 43 -4.98 4.92 -6.03
C SER A 43 -5.10 3.52 -5.44
N PHE A 44 -5.22 3.46 -4.12
CA PHE A 44 -5.43 2.25 -3.35
C PHE A 44 -6.91 2.08 -3.06
N HIS A 45 -7.43 0.90 -3.40
CA HIS A 45 -8.82 0.54 -3.21
C HIS A 45 -8.88 -0.66 -2.28
N LEU A 46 -9.24 -0.42 -1.03
CA LEU A 46 -9.29 -1.41 0.04
C LEU A 46 -10.74 -1.80 0.33
N SER A 47 -10.96 -3.04 0.76
CA SER A 47 -12.20 -3.42 1.42
C SER A 47 -12.47 -2.57 2.67
N SER A 48 -13.73 -2.24 2.92
CA SER A 48 -14.15 -1.56 4.16
C SER A 48 -13.78 -2.34 5.43
N LYS A 49 -13.60 -3.66 5.34
CA LYS A 49 -13.12 -4.50 6.45
C LYS A 49 -11.74 -4.09 6.97
N TRP A 50 -10.89 -3.48 6.13
CA TRP A 50 -9.58 -3.00 6.56
C TRP A 50 -9.67 -1.83 7.55
N LYS A 51 -10.82 -1.14 7.65
CA LYS A 51 -11.01 -0.07 8.64
C LYS A 51 -11.02 -0.57 10.08
N THR A 52 -11.36 -1.84 10.31
CA THR A 52 -11.40 -2.46 11.65
C THR A 52 -10.10 -3.18 12.00
N VAL A 53 -9.11 -3.16 11.11
CA VAL A 53 -7.81 -3.82 11.28
C VAL A 53 -6.81 -2.82 11.84
N SER A 54 -5.81 -3.30 12.60
CA SER A 54 -4.70 -2.47 13.09
C SER A 54 -4.04 -1.68 11.96
N LYS A 55 -3.70 -0.41 12.25
CA LYS A 55 -3.01 0.50 11.35
C LYS A 55 -1.72 -0.11 10.79
N GLU A 56 -0.95 -0.83 11.62
CA GLU A 56 0.30 -1.47 11.23
C GLU A 56 0.12 -2.50 10.10
N ILE A 57 -0.91 -3.34 10.20
CA ILE A 57 -1.22 -4.34 9.17
C ILE A 57 -1.63 -3.63 7.87
N VAL A 58 -2.40 -2.55 7.97
CA VAL A 58 -2.80 -1.74 6.80
C VAL A 58 -1.59 -1.07 6.14
N ILE A 59 -0.62 -0.60 6.94
CA ILE A 59 0.66 -0.07 6.44
C ILE A 59 1.39 -1.16 5.65
N GLY A 60 1.60 -2.35 6.22
CA GLY A 60 2.27 -3.47 5.53
C GLY A 60 1.60 -3.86 4.22
N LEU A 61 0.27 -3.87 4.19
CA LEU A 61 -0.50 -4.10 2.95
C LEU A 61 -0.25 -3.04 1.88
N ILE A 62 -0.30 -1.75 2.27
CA ILE A 62 -0.02 -0.65 1.33
C ILE A 62 1.41 -0.75 0.80
N GLN A 63 2.35 -1.15 1.65
CA GLN A 63 3.74 -1.35 1.27
C GLN A 63 3.89 -2.48 0.22
N ASP A 64 3.26 -3.64 0.43
CA ASP A 64 3.25 -4.72 -0.57
C ASP A 64 2.68 -4.25 -1.92
N LEU A 65 1.57 -3.50 -1.87
CA LEU A 65 0.93 -2.94 -3.06
C LEU A 65 1.80 -1.91 -3.79
N LEU A 66 2.51 -1.04 -3.05
CA LEU A 66 3.46 -0.08 -3.60
C LEU A 66 4.60 -0.78 -4.34
N ILE A 67 5.18 -1.83 -3.73
CA ILE A 67 6.26 -2.61 -4.34
C ILE A 67 5.78 -3.26 -5.64
N ARG A 68 4.60 -3.88 -5.62
CA ARG A 68 3.98 -4.51 -6.80
C ARG A 68 3.78 -3.56 -7.97
N ILE A 69 3.39 -2.30 -7.71
CA ILE A 69 3.05 -1.37 -8.80
C ILE A 69 4.21 -0.49 -9.25
N LEU A 70 5.14 -0.17 -8.35
CA LEU A 70 6.29 0.67 -8.67
C LEU A 70 7.39 -0.13 -9.38
N HIS A 71 7.47 -1.45 -9.17
CA HIS A 71 8.41 -2.35 -9.87
C HIS A 71 9.84 -1.78 -9.95
N GLU A 72 10.26 -1.00 -8.94
CA GLU A 72 11.60 -0.43 -8.91
C GLU A 72 12.59 -1.59 -8.77
N ARG A 73 13.47 -1.74 -9.77
CA ARG A 73 14.53 -2.76 -9.81
C ARG A 73 15.48 -2.53 -8.63
N GLY A 74 15.19 -3.18 -7.50
CA GLY A 74 15.96 -3.01 -6.26
C GLY A 74 15.14 -3.28 -5.01
N ILE A 75 13.81 -3.20 -5.08
CA ILE A 75 12.95 -3.51 -3.93
C ILE A 75 12.66 -5.01 -3.93
N LYS A 76 13.53 -5.79 -3.29
CA LYS A 76 13.15 -7.14 -2.87
C LYS A 76 11.94 -7.00 -1.94
N SER A 77 10.86 -7.71 -2.25
CA SER A 77 9.76 -7.91 -1.30
C SER A 77 10.38 -8.47 -0.02
N THR A 78 10.58 -7.63 0.97
CA THR A 78 11.15 -7.99 2.27
C THR A 78 10.32 -7.29 3.31
N MET A 79 9.10 -7.77 3.46
CA MET A 79 8.35 -7.67 4.69
C MET A 79 7.97 -9.09 5.05
N ASN A 80 8.89 -9.78 5.74
CA ASN A 80 8.65 -10.95 6.58
C ASN A 80 7.45 -11.82 6.15
N ILE A 81 7.58 -12.51 5.01
CA ILE A 81 6.83 -13.75 4.75
C ILE A 81 7.74 -14.91 5.22
N GLU A 82 8.28 -14.78 6.42
CA GLU A 82 8.83 -15.90 7.16
C GLU A 82 8.09 -15.97 8.49
N MET A 83 7.66 -17.20 8.81
CA MET A 83 7.01 -17.67 10.03
C MET A 83 5.48 -17.60 10.08
N TYR A 84 4.85 -18.54 9.37
CA TYR A 84 4.03 -19.57 10.00
C TYR A 84 4.34 -20.94 9.41
#